data_AF-A0AAW6ZJZ1-F1
#
_entry.id   AF-A0AAW6ZJZ1-F1
#
_cell.length_a   1.000
_cell.length_b   1.000
_cell.length_c   1.000
_cell.angle_alpha   90.00
_cell.angle_beta   90.00
_cell.angle_gamma   90.00
#
_symmetry.space_group_name_H-M   'P 1'
#
loop_
_entity.id
_entity.type
_entity.pdbx_description
1 polymer ?
#
loop_
_entity_poly.entity_id
_entity_poly.type
_entity_poly.pdbx_seq_one_letter_code
_entity_poly.pdbx_strand_id
1 'polypeptide(L)'
;MTHANAPLTPTGRLRMVHRHLHDGIPQAHVAAEFRVSRPTVATWVARYRAQGEAGLQDLPSRPRRSPAQLDPEVVAQIQTLRRREKWSARRIHHHLVSEGHRVCLRTVGRWMHRLGISRLPDLAPTGEDLRQRPQKITARGPGHMVHLDVKKIGRIPEGGGWRAHGRDSENARAAKRGPG
;
A
#
# COMPACT_ATOMS: atom_id res chain seq x y z
N MET A 1 -8.53 12.92 -16.00
CA MET A 1 -9.21 13.48 -17.18
C MET A 1 -10.65 13.75 -16.80
N THR A 2 -11.07 15.01 -16.87
CA THR A 2 -12.48 15.41 -16.78
C THR A 2 -13.22 14.84 -17.99
N HIS A 3 -14.33 14.13 -17.76
CA HIS A 3 -15.14 13.58 -18.86
C HIS A 3 -15.80 14.71 -19.67
N ALA A 4 -16.14 14.45 -20.93
CA ALA A 4 -16.74 15.42 -21.86
C ALA A 4 -18.03 16.10 -21.31
N ASN A 5 -18.71 15.46 -20.37
CA ASN A 5 -19.96 15.93 -19.77
C ASN A 5 -19.77 16.55 -18.38
N ALA A 6 -18.54 16.81 -17.94
CA ALA A 6 -18.30 17.41 -16.64
C ALA A 6 -18.77 18.88 -16.65
N PRO A 7 -19.83 19.25 -15.90
CA PRO A 7 -20.41 20.60 -15.97
C PRO A 7 -19.48 21.70 -15.43
N LEU A 8 -18.50 21.33 -14.60
CA LEU A 8 -17.50 22.23 -14.03
C LEU A 8 -16.09 21.87 -14.48
N THR A 9 -15.82 22.04 -15.77
CA THR A 9 -14.43 22.13 -16.28
C THR A 9 -13.77 23.43 -15.81
N PRO A 10 -12.44 23.57 -15.90
CA PRO A 10 -11.77 24.86 -15.64
C PRO A 10 -12.40 26.02 -16.41
N THR A 11 -12.76 25.81 -17.68
CA THR A 11 -13.47 26.80 -18.51
C THR A 11 -14.87 27.11 -17.98
N GLY A 12 -15.63 26.10 -17.55
CA GLY A 12 -16.95 26.31 -16.93
C GLY A 12 -16.87 27.09 -15.62
N ARG A 13 -15.87 26.81 -14.79
CA ARG A 13 -15.59 27.54 -13.54
C ARG A 13 -15.20 28.99 -13.83
N LEU A 14 -14.43 29.23 -14.89
CA LEU A 14 -14.04 30.57 -15.30
C LEU A 14 -15.27 31.41 -15.69
N ARG A 15 -16.16 30.86 -16.53
CA ARG A 15 -17.44 31.51 -16.89
C ARG A 15 -18.29 31.84 -15.66
N MET A 16 -18.40 30.90 -14.73
CA MET A 16 -19.13 31.09 -13.47
C MET A 16 -18.56 32.26 -12.64
N VAL A 17 -17.23 32.35 -12.55
CA VAL A 17 -16.56 33.44 -11.83
C VAL A 17 -16.76 34.77 -12.56
N HIS A 18 -16.64 34.81 -13.89
CA HIS A 18 -16.87 36.02 -14.66
C HIS A 18 -18.30 36.54 -14.53
N ARG A 19 -19.31 35.65 -14.53
CA ARG A 19 -20.70 36.04 -14.32
C ARG A 19 -20.91 36.81 -13.02
N HIS A 20 -20.21 36.41 -11.96
CA HIS A 20 -20.31 37.11 -10.69
C HIS A 20 -19.46 38.40 -10.65
N LEU A 21 -18.19 38.33 -11.10
CA LEU A 21 -17.23 39.41 -10.90
C LEU A 21 -17.33 40.54 -11.93
N HIS A 22 -17.66 40.22 -13.18
CA HIS A 22 -17.69 41.19 -14.27
C HIS A 22 -19.11 41.62 -14.62
N ASP A 23 -20.05 40.67 -14.60
CA ASP A 23 -21.45 40.96 -14.96
C ASP A 23 -22.30 41.37 -13.74
N GLY A 24 -21.71 41.39 -12.54
CA GLY A 24 -22.35 41.86 -11.31
C GLY A 24 -23.48 40.97 -10.78
N ILE A 25 -23.64 39.75 -11.32
CA ILE A 25 -24.75 38.86 -10.95
C ILE A 25 -24.54 38.34 -9.52
N PRO A 26 -25.55 38.38 -8.63
CA PRO A 26 -25.43 37.83 -7.28
C PRO A 26 -25.13 36.32 -7.30
N GLN A 27 -24.29 35.85 -6.36
CA GLN A 27 -23.85 34.45 -6.29
C GLN A 27 -25.00 33.43 -6.24
N ALA A 28 -26.16 33.80 -5.70
CA ALA A 28 -27.36 32.95 -5.66
C ALA A 28 -27.91 32.64 -7.07
N HIS A 29 -27.93 33.64 -7.95
CA HIS A 29 -28.40 33.47 -9.33
C HIS A 29 -27.39 32.69 -10.16
N VAL A 30 -26.10 32.99 -9.99
CA VAL A 30 -25.01 32.21 -10.63
C VAL A 30 -25.06 30.74 -10.19
N ALA A 31 -25.29 30.48 -8.90
CA ALA A 31 -25.42 29.11 -8.39
C ALA A 31 -26.59 28.35 -9.06
N ALA A 32 -27.74 29.01 -9.24
CA ALA A 32 -28.89 28.43 -9.93
C ALA A 32 -28.61 28.16 -11.43
N GLU A 33 -28.00 29.12 -12.13
CA GLU A 33 -27.62 29.01 -13.55
C GLU A 33 -26.68 27.82 -13.80
N PHE A 34 -25.65 27.68 -12.97
CA PHE A 34 -24.64 26.61 -13.09
C PHE A 34 -25.06 25.31 -12.38
N ARG A 35 -26.25 25.24 -11.80
CA ARG A 35 -26.80 24.08 -11.05
C ARG A 35 -25.86 23.58 -9.94
N VAL A 36 -25.31 24.51 -9.17
CA VAL A 36 -24.38 24.24 -8.06
C VAL A 36 -24.87 24.92 -6.79
N SER A 37 -24.29 24.55 -5.64
CA SER A 37 -24.57 25.25 -4.39
C SER A 37 -23.89 26.62 -4.33
N ARG A 38 -24.48 27.60 -3.64
CA ARG A 38 -23.87 28.92 -3.38
C ARG A 38 -22.44 28.84 -2.81
N PRO A 39 -22.12 27.95 -1.84
CA PRO A 39 -20.75 27.77 -1.35
C PRO A 39 -19.76 27.35 -2.43
N THR A 40 -20.20 26.60 -3.45
CA THR A 40 -19.35 26.21 -4.59
C THR A 40 -18.93 27.44 -5.37
N VAL A 41 -19.87 28.34 -5.70
CA VAL A 41 -19.57 29.62 -6.37
C VAL A 41 -18.60 30.45 -5.54
N ALA A 42 -18.88 30.61 -4.25
CA ALA A 42 -18.02 31.36 -3.33
C ALA A 42 -16.58 30.80 -3.28
N THR A 43 -16.45 29.46 -3.25
CA THR A 43 -15.13 28.78 -3.27
C THR A 43 -14.34 29.11 -4.53
N TRP A 44 -14.96 29.02 -5.70
CA TRP A 44 -14.27 29.29 -6.96
C TRP A 44 -13.94 30.76 -7.16
N VAL A 45 -14.82 31.67 -6.75
CA VAL A 45 -14.55 33.12 -6.74
C VAL A 45 -13.37 33.45 -5.81
N ALA A 46 -13.35 32.88 -4.60
CA ALA A 46 -12.24 33.08 -3.66
C ALA A 46 -10.91 32.57 -4.23
N ARG A 47 -10.91 31.39 -4.86
CA ARG A 47 -9.72 30.83 -5.53
C ARG A 47 -9.24 31.70 -6.68
N TYR A 48 -10.15 32.17 -7.53
CA TYR A 48 -9.82 33.05 -8.64
C TYR A 48 -9.23 34.38 -8.17
N ARG A 49 -9.81 34.99 -7.11
CA ARG A 49 -9.24 36.21 -6.53
C ARG A 49 -7.82 35.99 -5.98
N ALA A 50 -7.53 34.81 -5.44
CA ALA A 50 -6.23 34.50 -4.85
C ALA A 50 -5.15 34.09 -5.88
N GLN A 51 -5.54 33.41 -6.97
CA GLN A 51 -4.60 32.72 -7.87
C GLN A 51 -4.91 32.91 -9.37
N GLY A 52 -5.88 33.74 -9.71
CA GLY A 52 -6.38 33.90 -11.09
C GLY A 52 -6.93 32.60 -11.66
N GLU A 53 -6.78 32.41 -12.97
CA GLU A 53 -7.21 31.20 -13.67
C GLU A 53 -6.52 29.92 -13.17
N ALA A 54 -5.28 30.01 -12.67
CA ALA A 54 -4.56 28.87 -12.12
C ALA A 54 -5.29 28.24 -10.92
N GLY A 55 -6.00 29.07 -10.13
CA GLY A 55 -6.81 28.61 -9.00
C GLY A 55 -8.05 27.80 -9.38
N LEU A 56 -8.42 27.76 -10.66
CA LEU A 56 -9.59 27.02 -11.16
C LEU A 56 -9.29 25.57 -11.54
N GLN A 57 -8.01 25.16 -11.49
CA GLN A 57 -7.62 23.77 -11.68
C GLN A 57 -8.02 22.89 -10.50
N ASP A 58 -8.19 21.60 -10.76
CA ASP A 58 -8.45 20.62 -9.70
C ASP A 58 -7.21 20.48 -8.81
N LEU A 59 -7.41 20.74 -7.51
CA LEU A 59 -6.39 20.46 -6.52
C LEU A 59 -6.36 18.95 -6.24
N PRO A 60 -5.20 18.40 -5.85
CA PRO A 60 -5.12 17.00 -5.48
C PRO A 60 -6.07 16.69 -4.31
N SER A 61 -6.95 15.70 -4.47
CA SER A 61 -7.79 15.19 -3.36
C SER A 61 -6.99 14.42 -2.31
N ARG A 62 -5.65 14.45 -2.39
CA ARG A 62 -4.79 13.76 -1.43
C ARG A 62 -4.83 14.53 -0.11
N PRO A 63 -5.11 13.85 1.02
CA PRO A 63 -5.10 14.52 2.31
C PRO A 63 -3.71 15.10 2.58
N ARG A 64 -3.65 16.34 3.06
CA ARG A 64 -2.38 17.00 3.43
C ARG A 64 -1.67 16.26 4.57
N ARG A 65 -2.41 15.59 5.45
CA ARG A 65 -1.90 14.79 6.56
C ARG A 65 -2.65 13.47 6.64
N SER A 66 -1.92 12.37 6.78
CA SER A 66 -2.50 11.05 7.04
C SER A 66 -2.08 10.60 8.44
N PRO A 67 -2.99 10.49 9.42
CA PRO A 67 -2.65 10.08 10.78
C PRO A 67 -2.14 8.64 10.87
N ALA A 68 -2.44 7.81 9.87
CA ALA A 68 -1.93 6.44 9.75
C ALA A 68 -0.62 6.36 8.96
N GLN A 69 0.05 7.50 8.72
CA GLN A 69 1.36 7.50 8.09
C GLN A 69 2.37 6.85 9.03
N LEU A 70 3.12 5.89 8.49
CA LEU A 70 4.17 5.22 9.24
C LEU A 70 5.26 6.23 9.62
N ASP A 71 5.79 6.10 10.83
CA ASP A 71 6.89 6.90 11.32
C ASP A 71 8.07 6.86 10.32
N PRO A 72 8.63 8.02 9.92
CA PRO A 72 9.81 8.08 9.06
C PRO A 72 10.98 7.19 9.53
N GLU A 73 11.18 7.05 10.83
CA GLU A 73 12.25 6.20 11.39
C GLU A 73 12.03 4.72 11.06
N VAL A 74 10.79 4.24 11.22
CA VAL A 74 10.42 2.86 10.85
C VAL A 74 10.56 2.66 9.34
N VAL A 75 10.26 3.66 8.52
CA VAL A 75 10.48 3.60 7.07
C VAL A 75 11.97 3.48 6.74
N ALA A 76 12.83 4.24 7.42
CA ALA A 76 14.28 4.15 7.26
C ALA A 76 14.82 2.77 7.69
N GLN A 77 14.25 2.19 8.75
CA GLN A 77 14.59 0.83 9.18
C GLN A 77 14.17 -0.22 8.15
N ILE A 78 12.96 -0.13 7.58
CA ILE A 78 12.51 -0.99 6.46
C ILE A 78 13.51 -0.92 5.31
N GLN A 79 13.93 0.29 4.92
CA GLN A 79 14.90 0.49 3.85
C GLN A 79 16.25 -0.15 4.17
N THR A 80 16.75 0.04 5.39
CA THR A 80 18.05 -0.49 5.83
C THR A 80 18.05 -2.00 5.84
N LEU A 81 17.07 -2.64 6.49
CA LEU A 81 16.93 -4.10 6.53
C LEU A 81 16.76 -4.70 5.14
N ARG A 82 16.07 -3.99 4.25
CA ARG A 82 15.89 -4.45 2.87
C ARG A 82 17.18 -4.33 2.04
N ARG A 83 17.91 -3.22 2.13
CA ARG A 83 19.11 -2.99 1.31
C ARG A 83 20.36 -3.72 1.83
N ARG A 84 20.60 -3.72 3.15
CA ARG A 84 21.79 -4.34 3.76
C ARG A 84 21.61 -5.85 3.93
N GLU A 85 20.53 -6.24 4.60
CA GLU A 85 20.31 -7.65 4.97
C GLU A 85 19.56 -8.46 3.90
N LYS A 86 19.05 -7.79 2.86
CA LYS A 86 18.22 -8.40 1.79
C LYS A 86 16.98 -9.13 2.33
N TRP A 87 16.51 -8.76 3.52
CA TRP A 87 15.35 -9.41 4.13
C TRP A 87 14.09 -9.25 3.28
N SER A 88 13.22 -10.25 3.34
CA SER A 88 11.90 -10.20 2.70
C SER A 88 10.95 -9.31 3.50
N ALA A 89 9.89 -8.81 2.87
CA ALA A 89 8.86 -8.03 3.55
C ALA A 89 8.29 -8.77 4.77
N ARG A 90 8.14 -10.11 4.69
CA ARG A 90 7.66 -10.94 5.80
C ARG A 90 8.64 -10.99 6.96
N ARG A 91 9.93 -11.16 6.69
CA ARG A 91 10.97 -11.16 7.73
C ARG A 91 11.09 -9.80 8.41
N ILE A 92 11.09 -8.72 7.62
CA ILE A 92 11.10 -7.34 8.12
C ILE A 92 9.87 -7.10 9.00
N HIS A 93 8.69 -7.49 8.55
CA HIS A 93 7.46 -7.35 9.34
C HIS A 93 7.55 -8.06 10.69
N HIS A 94 8.00 -9.33 10.72
CA HIS A 94 8.14 -10.06 11.98
C HIS A 94 9.15 -9.40 12.92
N HIS A 95 10.25 -8.89 12.39
CA HIS A 95 11.26 -8.17 13.18
C HIS A 95 10.70 -6.87 13.77
N LEU A 96 10.05 -6.03 12.95
CA LEU A 96 9.44 -4.79 13.44
C LEU A 96 8.36 -5.05 14.50
N VAL A 97 7.57 -6.13 14.35
CA VAL A 97 6.60 -6.54 15.37
C VAL A 97 7.29 -7.00 16.65
N SER A 98 8.41 -7.70 16.56
CA SER A 98 9.19 -8.12 17.74
C SER A 98 9.80 -6.94 18.50
N GLU A 99 10.07 -5.83 17.83
CA GLU A 99 10.52 -4.57 18.44
C GLU A 99 9.37 -3.71 18.98
N GLY A 100 8.12 -4.18 18.88
CA GLY A 100 6.94 -3.49 19.41
C GLY A 100 6.21 -2.58 18.42
N HIS A 101 6.66 -2.50 17.16
CA HIS A 101 5.97 -1.68 16.16
C HIS A 101 4.66 -2.32 15.70
N ARG A 102 3.58 -1.53 15.73
CA ARG A 102 2.25 -1.93 15.23
C ARG A 102 2.13 -1.70 13.73
N VAL A 103 2.75 -2.56 12.93
CA VAL A 103 2.73 -2.50 11.46
C VAL A 103 2.16 -3.76 10.85
N CYS A 104 1.38 -3.66 9.79
CA CYS A 104 0.94 -4.82 9.03
C CYS A 104 1.91 -5.13 7.89
N LEU A 105 2.02 -6.41 7.52
CA LEU A 105 2.87 -6.88 6.41
C LEU A 105 2.62 -6.09 5.10
N ARG A 106 1.35 -5.77 4.80
CA ARG A 106 0.99 -5.04 3.59
C ARG A 106 1.53 -3.61 3.58
N THR A 107 1.65 -2.97 4.74
CA THR A 107 2.26 -1.64 4.87
C THR A 107 3.76 -1.70 4.58
N VAL A 108 4.46 -2.71 5.11
CA VAL A 108 5.89 -2.93 4.82
C VAL A 108 6.11 -3.13 3.31
N GLY A 109 5.34 -4.04 2.69
CA GLY A 109 5.44 -4.28 1.25
C GLY A 109 5.10 -3.05 0.40
N ARG A 110 4.10 -2.26 0.80
CA ARG A 110 3.74 -1.00 0.13
C ARG A 110 4.87 0.03 0.21
N TRP A 111 5.54 0.15 1.36
CA TRP A 111 6.68 1.04 1.50
C TRP A 111 7.88 0.58 0.67
N MET A 112 8.18 -0.72 0.66
CA MET A 112 9.21 -1.26 -0.23
C MET A 112 8.94 -0.98 -1.70
N HIS A 113 7.68 -1.08 -2.14
CA HIS A 113 7.29 -0.72 -3.51
C HIS A 113 7.46 0.79 -3.76
N ARG A 114 7.01 1.66 -2.84
CA ARG A 114 7.16 3.12 -2.95
C ARG A 114 8.61 3.57 -3.03
N LEU A 115 9.48 2.91 -2.27
CA LEU A 115 10.92 3.16 -2.24
C LEU A 115 11.66 2.51 -3.42
N GLY A 116 10.97 1.74 -4.27
CA GLY A 116 11.59 1.04 -5.40
C GLY A 116 12.61 0.00 -4.96
N ILE A 117 12.34 -0.76 -3.89
CA ILE A 117 13.24 -1.79 -3.33
C ILE A 117 12.53 -3.14 -3.11
N SER A 118 11.42 -3.36 -3.81
CA SER A 118 10.57 -4.53 -3.60
C SER A 118 11.23 -5.79 -4.16
N ARG A 119 11.81 -5.70 -5.36
CA ARG A 119 12.43 -6.85 -6.04
C ARG A 119 13.92 -6.89 -5.72
N LEU A 120 14.54 -8.06 -5.94
CA LEU A 120 15.98 -8.22 -5.77
C LEU A 120 16.81 -7.38 -6.75
N PRO A 121 16.43 -7.29 -8.05
CA PRO A 121 17.11 -6.42 -9.02
C PRO A 121 17.09 -4.95 -8.59
N ASP A 122 16.01 -4.49 -7.96
CA ASP A 122 15.89 -3.10 -7.50
C ASP A 122 16.90 -2.75 -6.36
N LEU A 123 17.60 -3.75 -5.81
CA LEU A 123 18.65 -3.56 -4.79
C LEU A 123 20.05 -3.44 -5.41
N ALA A 124 20.25 -3.92 -6.64
CA ALA A 124 21.54 -3.83 -7.32
C ALA A 124 21.75 -2.40 -7.84
N PRO A 125 22.95 -1.80 -7.68
CA PRO A 125 23.25 -0.48 -8.23
C PRO A 125 22.97 -0.35 -9.74
N THR A 126 23.14 -1.45 -10.48
CA THR A 126 22.98 -1.55 -11.93
C THR A 126 21.68 -2.26 -12.36
N GLY A 127 20.88 -2.76 -11.43
CA GLY A 127 19.66 -3.53 -11.75
C GLY A 127 19.90 -4.97 -12.22
N GLU A 128 21.13 -5.48 -12.09
CA GLU A 128 21.47 -6.85 -12.46
C GLU A 128 20.75 -7.90 -11.62
N ASP A 129 20.48 -9.06 -12.22
CA ASP A 129 19.93 -10.20 -11.49
C ASP A 129 21.01 -10.78 -10.55
N LEU A 130 20.91 -10.45 -9.27
CA LEU A 130 21.79 -10.97 -8.21
C LEU A 130 21.59 -12.47 -7.96
N ARG A 131 20.67 -13.14 -8.66
CA ARG A 131 20.51 -14.60 -8.56
C ARG A 131 21.67 -15.28 -9.26
N GLN A 132 22.39 -16.09 -8.51
CA GLN A 132 23.36 -17.00 -9.09
C GLN A 132 22.62 -17.96 -10.03
N ARG A 133 23.10 -18.11 -11.28
CA ARG A 133 22.56 -19.10 -12.20
C ARG A 133 22.63 -20.48 -11.52
N PRO A 134 21.56 -21.30 -11.58
CA PRO A 134 21.59 -22.65 -11.03
C PRO A 134 22.80 -23.41 -11.59
N GLN A 135 23.71 -23.80 -10.70
CA GLN A 135 24.85 -24.63 -11.04
C GLN A 135 24.51 -26.08 -10.78
N LYS A 136 25.12 -26.99 -11.55
CA LYS A 136 25.01 -28.42 -11.26
C LYS A 136 25.74 -28.72 -9.94
N ILE A 137 24.99 -29.08 -8.92
CA ILE A 137 25.55 -29.56 -7.65
C ILE A 137 26.08 -30.98 -7.89
N THR A 138 27.39 -31.20 -7.66
CA THR A 138 28.03 -32.50 -7.87
C THR A 138 28.53 -33.05 -6.54
N ALA A 139 27.89 -34.10 -6.04
CA ALA A 139 28.36 -34.83 -4.86
C ALA A 139 29.53 -35.77 -5.24
N ARG A 140 30.64 -35.68 -4.50
CA ARG A 140 31.88 -36.45 -4.72
C ARG A 140 32.04 -37.65 -3.78
N GLY A 141 31.13 -37.83 -2.82
CA GLY A 141 31.16 -38.92 -1.85
C GLY A 141 29.97 -38.84 -0.88
N PRO A 142 29.79 -39.87 -0.04
CA PRO A 142 28.75 -39.88 0.99
C PRO A 142 28.86 -38.65 1.91
N GLY A 143 27.74 -37.99 2.20
CA GLY A 143 27.68 -36.80 3.05
C GLY A 143 28.04 -35.46 2.38
N HIS A 144 28.56 -35.47 1.15
CA HIS A 144 28.92 -34.23 0.43
C HIS A 144 27.69 -33.39 0.02
N MET A 145 26.50 -33.99 -0.05
CA MET A 145 25.26 -33.26 -0.29
C MET A 145 24.17 -33.78 0.64
N VAL A 146 23.52 -32.86 1.35
CA VAL A 146 22.38 -33.16 2.24
C VAL A 146 21.16 -32.43 1.71
N HIS A 147 20.08 -33.17 1.49
CA HIS A 147 18.78 -32.59 1.15
C HIS A 147 17.99 -32.39 2.45
N LEU A 148 17.66 -31.15 2.78
CA LEU A 148 16.78 -30.83 3.90
C LEU A 148 15.36 -30.67 3.37
N ASP A 149 14.56 -31.74 3.48
CA ASP A 149 13.12 -31.66 3.26
C ASP A 149 12.43 -31.35 4.60
N VAL A 150 11.75 -30.21 4.67
CA VAL A 150 11.03 -29.79 5.88
C VAL A 150 9.56 -30.10 5.69
N LYS A 151 9.11 -31.19 6.31
CA LYS A 151 7.70 -31.57 6.34
C LYS A 151 7.00 -30.96 7.54
N LYS A 152 6.05 -30.05 7.32
CA LYS A 152 5.10 -29.62 8.37
C LYS A 152 4.09 -30.74 8.60
N ILE A 153 4.34 -31.57 9.62
CA ILE A 153 3.40 -32.61 10.04
C ILE A 153 2.27 -31.94 10.84
N GLY A 154 1.04 -32.42 10.69
CA GLY A 154 -0.09 -31.97 11.51
C GLY A 154 0.16 -32.23 13.00
N ARG A 155 -0.36 -31.38 13.87
CA ARG A 155 -0.23 -31.55 15.33
C ARG A 155 -0.82 -32.89 15.75
N ILE A 156 -0.05 -33.72 16.44
CA ILE A 156 -0.54 -34.95 17.06
C ILE A 156 -1.06 -34.58 18.46
N PRO A 157 -2.34 -34.80 18.78
CA PRO A 157 -2.89 -34.57 20.11
C PRO A 157 -2.25 -35.47 21.16
N GLU A 158 -2.28 -35.03 22.41
CA GLU A 158 -2.00 -35.88 23.55
C GLU A 158 -2.96 -37.08 23.56
N GLY A 159 -2.43 -38.30 23.70
CA GLY A 159 -3.20 -39.55 23.54
C GLY A 159 -3.28 -40.10 22.11
N GLY A 160 -2.86 -39.34 21.09
CA GLY A 160 -2.77 -39.79 19.71
C GLY A 160 -3.76 -39.13 18.74
N GLY A 161 -3.57 -39.39 17.44
CA GLY A 161 -4.41 -38.85 16.38
C GLY A 161 -5.67 -39.66 16.10
N TRP A 162 -6.32 -39.40 14.97
CA TRP A 162 -7.53 -40.13 14.55
C TRP A 162 -7.37 -41.65 14.47
N ARG A 163 -6.12 -42.16 14.31
CA ARG A 163 -5.86 -43.60 14.34
C ARG A 163 -6.09 -44.22 15.71
N ALA A 164 -5.91 -43.46 16.79
CA ALA A 164 -6.14 -43.90 18.17
C ALA A 164 -7.59 -43.65 18.62
N HIS A 165 -8.20 -42.53 18.19
CA HIS A 165 -9.50 -42.09 18.70
C HIS A 165 -10.64 -42.08 17.66
N GLY A 166 -10.40 -42.56 16.43
CA GLY A 166 -11.36 -42.46 15.32
C GLY A 166 -11.31 -41.11 14.58
N ARG A 167 -11.72 -41.11 13.29
CA ARG A 167 -11.65 -39.93 12.37
C ARG A 167 -12.50 -38.73 12.78
N ASP A 168 -13.55 -38.95 13.55
CA ASP A 168 -14.54 -37.94 13.91
C ASP A 168 -14.60 -37.59 15.40
N SER A 169 -13.65 -38.10 16.20
CA SER A 169 -13.58 -37.75 17.61
C SER A 169 -13.28 -36.27 17.83
N GLU A 170 -13.70 -35.75 18.98
CA GLU A 170 -13.43 -34.37 19.39
C GLU A 170 -11.93 -34.06 19.40
N ASN A 171 -11.11 -35.01 19.87
CA ASN A 171 -9.64 -34.91 19.84
C ASN A 171 -9.09 -34.78 18.41
N ALA A 172 -9.61 -35.54 17.45
CA ALA A 172 -9.20 -35.45 16.04
C ALA A 172 -9.62 -34.12 15.39
N ARG A 173 -10.76 -33.54 15.80
CA ARG A 173 -11.24 -32.24 15.31
C ARG A 173 -10.47 -31.08 15.93
N ALA A 174 -10.09 -31.17 17.20
CA ALA A 174 -9.25 -30.17 17.88
C ALA A 174 -7.85 -30.07 17.26
N ALA A 175 -7.27 -31.20 16.82
CA ALA A 175 -5.96 -31.28 16.17
C ALA A 175 -5.86 -30.49 14.84
N LYS A 176 -6.97 -30.34 14.11
CA LYS A 176 -7.01 -29.65 12.80
C LYS A 176 -6.95 -28.12 12.90
N ARG A 177 -7.10 -27.55 14.11
CA ARG A 177 -7.15 -26.11 14.36
C ARG A 177 -5.82 -25.59 14.89
N GLY A 178 -4.75 -25.74 14.11
CA GLY A 178 -3.54 -24.93 14.33
C GLY A 178 -3.77 -23.51 13.79
N PRO A 179 -3.20 -22.45 14.39
CA PRO A 179 -3.15 -21.16 13.72
C PRO A 179 -2.28 -21.35 12.46
N GLY A 180 -2.83 -21.03 11.29
CA GLY A 180 -2.26 -21.37 9.97
C GLY A 180 -0.76 -21.21 9.84
#